data_AF-A0A2V7U616-F1
#
_entry.id   AF-A0A2V7U616-F1
#
_cell.length_a   1.000
_cell.length_b   1.000
_cell.length_c   1.000
_cell.angle_alpha   90.00
_cell.angle_beta   90.00
_cell.angle_gamma   90.00
#
_symmetry.space_group_name_H-M   'P 1'
#
loop_
_entity.id
_entity.type
_entity.pdbx_description
1 polymer ?
#
loop_
_entity_poly.entity_id
_entity_poly.type
_entity_poly.pdbx_seq_one_letter_code
_entity_poly.pdbx_strand_id
1 'polypeptide(L)'
;MLLAVAVIALAFAARRGREGAAELEPHPPRPAAVSPPPLAVKLPPPTPGEEEDGLRRAFGETVHPAAGSSRGLVGDFNGDGAEDVAVPVSPAAGRLEELNDGLANWRVQDAREDPTAERGLPPNGRSAVTVQPEDLLLAVVHGYGVRGWRDERARQCYLVRHATGPPFEARPRTELLRYVRRLPNEPRLMGDVILVSAGRTPGFVYWTGARYSWHPLPSRAHPIAP
;
A
#
# COMPACT_ATOMS: atom_id res chain seq x y z
N MET A 1 -28.69 16.52 -66.01
CA MET A 1 -27.67 15.48 -66.25
C MET A 1 -26.40 15.85 -65.49
N LEU A 2 -25.87 14.89 -64.75
CA LEU A 2 -24.47 14.73 -64.30
C LEU A 2 -23.82 15.81 -63.41
N LEU A 3 -23.77 15.45 -62.11
CA LEU A 3 -22.61 15.42 -61.21
C LEU A 3 -21.23 15.82 -61.80
N ALA A 4 -20.45 16.63 -61.05
CA ALA A 4 -19.06 16.32 -60.66
C ALA A 4 -18.44 17.51 -59.89
N VAL A 5 -18.17 17.37 -58.58
CA VAL A 5 -16.88 16.98 -57.95
C VAL A 5 -15.88 18.13 -57.85
N ALA A 6 -15.57 18.47 -56.59
CA ALA A 6 -14.56 19.42 -56.17
C ALA A 6 -13.14 18.85 -56.31
N VAL A 7 -12.17 19.72 -56.63
CA VAL A 7 -10.73 19.45 -56.49
C VAL A 7 -10.06 20.63 -55.80
N ILE A 8 -9.27 20.29 -54.78
CA ILE A 8 -8.52 21.13 -53.86
C ILE A 8 -7.27 21.70 -54.53
N ALA A 9 -6.91 22.95 -54.24
CA ALA A 9 -5.52 23.43 -54.39
C ALA A 9 -5.12 24.36 -53.25
N LEU A 10 -4.10 23.92 -52.51
CA LEU A 10 -3.41 24.58 -51.41
C LEU A 10 -2.47 25.66 -52.00
N ALA A 11 -2.52 26.89 -51.50
CA ALA A 11 -1.49 27.90 -51.80
C ALA A 11 -0.98 28.54 -50.49
N PHE A 12 0.31 28.33 -50.27
CA PHE A 12 1.10 28.81 -49.14
C PHE A 12 1.43 30.31 -49.24
N ALA A 13 1.77 30.84 -48.07
CA ALA A 13 2.69 31.96 -47.80
C ALA A 13 2.12 33.39 -47.63
N ALA A 14 1.96 33.71 -46.35
CA ALA A 14 2.58 34.85 -45.66
C ALA A 14 2.32 36.28 -46.19
N ARG A 15 1.43 37.00 -45.48
CA ARG A 15 1.56 38.45 -45.30
C ARG A 15 1.36 38.84 -43.84
N ARG A 16 2.37 39.57 -43.35
CA ARG A 16 2.50 40.19 -42.02
C ARG A 16 1.27 41.00 -41.62
N GLY A 17 1.01 40.95 -40.32
CA GLY A 17 0.76 42.13 -39.51
C GLY A 17 -0.61 42.77 -39.69
N ARG A 18 -1.56 42.33 -38.86
CA ARG A 18 -2.63 43.20 -38.39
C ARG A 18 -3.00 42.81 -36.97
N GLU A 19 -2.81 43.77 -36.08
CA GLU A 19 -3.17 43.75 -34.68
C GLU A 19 -4.65 43.40 -34.54
N GLY A 20 -4.92 42.30 -33.85
CA GLY A 20 -6.23 41.98 -33.32
C GLY A 20 -6.05 41.83 -31.82
N ALA A 21 -6.66 42.75 -31.08
CA ALA A 21 -6.81 42.65 -29.63
C ALA A 21 -7.45 41.30 -29.30
N ALA A 22 -6.65 40.36 -28.83
CA ALA A 22 -7.15 39.17 -28.16
C ALA A 22 -7.43 39.59 -26.71
N GLU A 23 -8.71 39.72 -26.43
CA GLU A 23 -9.28 39.69 -25.09
C GLU A 23 -8.56 38.62 -24.26
N LEU A 24 -7.94 39.04 -23.15
CA LEU A 24 -7.30 38.14 -22.20
C LEU A 24 -8.42 37.31 -21.56
N GLU A 25 -8.72 36.16 -22.16
CA GLU A 25 -9.46 35.08 -21.51
C GLU A 25 -8.83 34.88 -20.11
N PRO A 26 -9.63 34.94 -19.02
CA PRO A 26 -9.09 34.74 -17.69
C PRO A 26 -8.46 33.36 -17.63
N HIS A 27 -7.16 33.31 -17.37
CA HIS A 27 -6.46 32.06 -17.12
C HIS A 27 -7.19 31.32 -15.99
N PRO A 28 -7.51 30.03 -16.14
CA PRO A 28 -7.96 29.24 -15.01
C PRO A 28 -6.89 29.35 -13.92
N PRO A 29 -7.27 29.50 -12.63
CA PRO A 29 -6.30 29.55 -11.56
C PRO A 29 -5.39 28.33 -11.68
N ARG A 30 -4.07 28.56 -11.75
CA ARG A 30 -3.07 27.51 -11.65
C ARG A 30 -3.47 26.64 -10.44
N PRO A 31 -3.57 25.30 -10.58
CA PRO A 31 -3.80 24.44 -9.44
C PRO A 31 -2.84 24.85 -8.34
N ALA A 32 -3.37 25.18 -7.16
CA ALA A 32 -2.54 25.54 -6.03
C ALA A 32 -1.44 24.48 -5.91
N ALA A 33 -0.19 24.92 -5.77
CA ALA A 33 0.88 24.00 -5.46
C ALA A 33 0.43 23.20 -4.23
N VAL A 34 0.26 21.89 -4.41
CA VAL A 34 -0.08 21.00 -3.31
C VAL A 34 1.01 21.22 -2.28
N SER A 35 0.67 21.86 -1.15
CA SER A 35 1.61 22.02 -0.06
C SER A 35 2.16 20.63 0.25
N PRO A 36 3.48 20.48 0.43
CA PRO A 36 4.01 19.21 0.91
C PRO A 36 3.21 18.82 2.16
N PRO A 37 2.82 17.53 2.30
CA PRO A 37 2.11 17.11 3.48
C PRO A 37 2.89 17.58 4.71
N PRO A 38 2.21 18.10 5.76
CA PRO A 38 2.89 18.47 6.98
C PRO A 38 3.73 17.29 7.44
N LEU A 39 4.98 17.57 7.84
CA LEU A 39 5.92 16.57 8.35
C LEU A 39 5.19 15.62 9.29
N ALA A 40 5.29 14.31 9.00
CA ALA A 40 4.65 13.25 9.77
C ALA A 40 4.95 13.45 11.26
N VAL A 41 3.93 13.79 12.04
CA VAL A 41 4.06 13.87 13.49
C VAL A 41 4.03 12.43 13.98
N LYS A 42 5.17 11.93 14.47
CA LYS A 42 5.23 10.60 15.08
C LYS A 42 4.27 10.58 16.27
N LEU A 43 3.23 9.77 16.19
CA LEU A 43 2.21 9.66 17.24
C LEU A 43 2.76 8.83 18.41
N PRO A 44 2.17 8.94 19.61
CA PRO A 44 2.52 8.05 20.71
C PRO A 44 2.34 6.58 20.29
N PRO A 45 3.14 5.66 20.85
CA PRO A 45 2.93 4.23 20.64
C PRO A 45 1.49 3.82 20.96
N PRO A 46 0.90 2.90 20.19
CA PRO A 46 -0.46 2.44 20.42
C PRO A 46 -0.62 1.82 21.81
N THR A 47 -1.76 2.11 22.43
CA THR A 47 -2.27 1.31 23.54
C THR A 47 -3.02 0.08 22.99
N PRO A 48 -3.11 -1.03 23.75
CA PRO A 48 -3.88 -2.20 23.31
C PRO A 48 -5.34 -1.87 22.96
N GLY A 49 -5.99 -0.98 23.73
CA GLY A 49 -7.36 -0.57 23.46
C GLY A 49 -7.50 0.21 22.15
N GLU A 50 -6.55 1.09 21.82
CA GLU A 50 -6.56 1.77 20.51
C GLU A 50 -6.37 0.77 19.36
N GLU A 51 -5.49 -0.24 19.51
CA GLU A 51 -5.30 -1.30 18.51
C GLU A 51 -6.60 -2.08 18.30
N GLU A 52 -7.25 -2.51 19.37
CA GLU A 52 -8.54 -3.22 19.32
C GLU A 52 -9.62 -2.38 18.64
N ASP A 53 -9.73 -1.09 18.98
CA ASP A 53 -10.70 -0.17 18.35
C ASP A 53 -10.39 0.06 16.86
N GLY A 54 -9.11 0.15 16.50
CA GLY A 54 -8.67 0.22 15.11
C GLY A 54 -9.02 -1.03 14.32
N LEU A 55 -8.74 -2.21 14.88
CA LEU A 55 -9.08 -3.50 14.29
C LEU A 55 -10.58 -3.67 14.14
N ARG A 56 -11.37 -3.34 15.18
CA ARG A 56 -12.83 -3.41 15.11
C ARG A 56 -13.40 -2.49 14.04
N ARG A 57 -12.86 -1.28 13.88
CA ARG A 57 -13.28 -0.35 12.82
C ARG A 57 -12.97 -0.88 11.41
N ALA A 58 -11.82 -1.53 11.25
CA ALA A 58 -11.33 -2.01 9.96
C ALA A 58 -11.94 -3.35 9.55
N PHE A 59 -12.04 -4.29 10.48
CA PHE A 59 -12.34 -5.70 10.25
C PHE A 59 -13.58 -6.21 11.00
N GLY A 60 -14.27 -5.35 11.74
CA GLY A 60 -15.38 -5.78 12.60
C GLY A 60 -14.93 -6.77 13.66
N GLU A 61 -15.74 -7.80 13.91
CA GLU A 61 -15.46 -8.87 14.87
C GLU A 61 -14.93 -10.14 14.17
N THR A 62 -14.38 -10.01 12.95
CA THR A 62 -13.94 -11.16 12.14
C THR A 62 -12.53 -11.64 12.48
N VAL A 63 -11.76 -10.82 13.20
CA VAL A 63 -10.41 -11.13 13.67
C VAL A 63 -10.22 -10.65 15.10
N HIS A 64 -9.24 -11.22 15.79
CA HIS A 64 -8.81 -10.77 17.11
C HIS A 64 -7.27 -10.78 17.18
N PRO A 65 -6.65 -9.95 18.05
CA PRO A 65 -5.21 -10.00 18.27
C PRO A 65 -4.75 -11.42 18.57
N ALA A 66 -3.69 -11.86 17.90
CA ALA A 66 -3.19 -13.22 18.05
C ALA A 66 -2.63 -13.44 19.46
N ALA A 67 -2.95 -14.59 20.06
CA ALA A 67 -2.50 -14.93 21.40
C ALA A 67 -0.96 -14.93 21.50
N GLY A 68 -0.42 -14.27 22.52
CA GLY A 68 1.03 -14.17 22.74
C GLY A 68 1.78 -13.26 21.76
N SER A 69 1.08 -12.55 20.86
CA SER A 69 1.68 -11.51 20.03
C SER A 69 2.13 -10.33 20.89
N SER A 70 3.25 -9.70 20.50
CA SER A 70 3.58 -8.35 20.96
C SER A 70 2.55 -7.33 20.45
N ARG A 71 2.62 -6.10 20.98
CA ARG A 71 1.86 -4.94 20.46
C ARG A 71 2.03 -4.79 18.95
N GLY A 72 1.03 -4.14 18.33
CA GLY A 72 1.07 -3.74 16.94
C GLY A 72 2.31 -2.92 16.60
N LEU A 73 2.78 -3.08 15.37
CA LEU A 73 3.83 -2.25 14.79
C LEU A 73 3.21 -1.04 14.11
N VAL A 74 3.96 0.06 14.16
CA VAL A 74 3.52 1.35 13.64
C VAL A 74 4.63 1.93 12.77
N GLY A 75 4.26 2.45 11.60
CA GLY A 75 5.18 3.00 10.61
C GLY A 75 4.44 3.52 9.38
N ASP A 76 5.15 4.13 8.45
CA ASP A 76 4.59 4.56 7.15
C ASP A 76 4.80 3.43 6.14
N PHE A 77 4.05 2.33 6.27
CA PHE A 77 4.30 1.09 5.51
C PHE A 77 3.95 1.24 4.03
N ASN A 78 2.97 2.08 3.70
CA ASN A 78 2.59 2.34 2.32
C ASN A 78 3.36 3.51 1.66
N GLY A 79 4.01 4.37 2.44
CA GLY A 79 4.83 5.47 1.97
C GLY A 79 4.06 6.75 1.65
N ASP A 80 2.83 6.91 2.14
CA ASP A 80 2.00 8.10 1.93
C ASP A 80 2.19 9.19 3.00
N GLY A 81 2.99 8.89 4.04
CA GLY A 81 3.33 9.81 5.11
C GLY A 81 2.32 9.85 6.26
N ALA A 82 1.19 9.14 6.17
CA ALA A 82 0.32 8.87 7.31
C ALA A 82 0.82 7.64 8.07
N GLU A 83 0.61 7.63 9.38
CA GLU A 83 1.03 6.51 10.21
C GLU A 83 0.06 5.32 10.03
N ASP A 84 0.59 4.16 9.63
CA ASP A 84 -0.12 2.88 9.52
C ASP A 84 0.03 2.06 10.81
N VAL A 85 -0.83 1.04 10.98
CA VAL A 85 -0.67 0.01 12.01
C VAL A 85 -0.71 -1.39 11.41
N ALA A 86 0.16 -2.28 11.91
CA ALA A 86 0.24 -3.68 11.53
C ALA A 86 0.19 -4.58 12.78
N VAL A 87 -0.82 -5.44 12.88
CA VAL A 87 -1.10 -6.27 14.06
C VAL A 87 -1.21 -7.74 13.66
N PRO A 88 -0.50 -8.67 14.32
CA PRO A 88 -0.75 -10.09 14.15
C PRO A 88 -2.12 -10.46 14.71
N VAL A 89 -2.95 -11.10 13.90
CA VAL A 89 -4.33 -11.47 14.26
C VAL A 89 -4.65 -12.91 13.86
N SER A 90 -5.64 -13.48 14.55
CA SER A 90 -6.23 -14.77 14.22
C SER A 90 -7.69 -14.58 13.78
N PRO A 91 -8.19 -15.40 12.84
CA PRO A 91 -9.61 -15.43 12.48
C PRO A 91 -10.50 -15.70 13.70
N ALA A 92 -11.59 -14.96 13.83
CA ALA A 92 -12.59 -15.24 14.85
C ALA A 92 -13.38 -16.51 14.53
N ALA A 93 -13.63 -17.33 15.55
CA ALA A 93 -14.38 -18.57 15.40
C ALA A 93 -15.79 -18.31 14.83
N GLY A 94 -16.18 -19.08 13.81
CA GLY A 94 -17.49 -18.95 13.16
C GLY A 94 -17.65 -17.73 12.23
N ARG A 95 -16.58 -16.96 11.97
CA ARG A 95 -16.61 -15.77 11.09
C ARG A 95 -15.82 -15.93 9.79
N LEU A 96 -15.36 -17.15 9.48
CA LEU A 96 -14.44 -17.39 8.36
C LEU A 96 -15.06 -17.06 6.99
N GLU A 97 -16.37 -17.27 6.83
CA GLU A 97 -17.08 -16.91 5.60
C GLU A 97 -17.08 -15.40 5.38
N GLU A 98 -17.39 -14.62 6.42
CA GLU A 98 -17.34 -13.14 6.39
C GLU A 98 -15.92 -12.63 6.12
N LEU A 99 -14.91 -13.29 6.70
CA LEU A 99 -13.50 -12.97 6.51
C LEU A 99 -13.04 -13.14 5.05
N ASN A 100 -13.60 -14.15 4.37
CA ASN A 100 -13.30 -14.52 2.98
C ASN A 100 -14.30 -13.95 1.96
N ASP A 101 -15.25 -13.11 2.38
CA ASP A 101 -16.20 -12.48 1.47
C ASP A 101 -15.46 -11.51 0.54
N GLY A 102 -15.62 -11.69 -0.78
CA GLY A 102 -15.02 -10.82 -1.79
C GLY A 102 -15.56 -9.38 -1.78
N LEU A 103 -16.65 -9.11 -1.05
CA LEU A 103 -17.23 -7.79 -0.83
C LEU A 103 -16.85 -7.18 0.53
N ALA A 104 -16.00 -7.84 1.31
CA ALA A 104 -15.54 -7.31 2.59
C ALA A 104 -14.81 -5.97 2.43
N ASN A 105 -14.77 -5.19 3.51
CA ASN A 105 -14.11 -3.87 3.54
C ASN A 105 -12.57 -3.94 3.50
N TRP A 106 -12.00 -5.14 3.51
CA TRP A 106 -10.57 -5.41 3.47
C TRP A 106 -10.20 -6.29 2.26
N ARG A 107 -8.90 -6.37 1.97
CA ARG A 107 -8.36 -7.28 0.97
C ARG A 107 -7.53 -8.38 1.61
N VAL A 108 -7.83 -9.63 1.29
CA VAL A 108 -6.99 -10.77 1.66
C VAL A 108 -5.86 -10.92 0.64
N GLN A 109 -4.63 -11.12 1.14
CA GLN A 109 -3.42 -11.26 0.33
C GLN A 109 -2.54 -12.38 0.89
N ASP A 110 -1.64 -12.89 0.08
CA ASP A 110 -0.56 -13.76 0.52
C ASP A 110 0.77 -13.09 0.17
N ALA A 111 1.61 -12.83 1.18
CA ALA A 111 2.88 -12.15 0.98
C ALA A 111 3.87 -12.96 0.13
N ARG A 112 3.67 -14.28 -0.02
CA ARG A 112 4.53 -15.16 -0.82
C ARG A 112 4.13 -15.26 -2.28
N GLU A 113 2.99 -14.70 -2.67
CA GLU A 113 2.63 -14.63 -4.09
C GLU A 113 3.60 -13.71 -4.83
N ASP A 114 3.95 -14.11 -6.06
CA ASP A 114 4.81 -13.32 -6.92
C ASP A 114 4.14 -11.97 -7.23
N PRO A 115 4.73 -10.83 -6.81
CA PRO A 115 4.13 -9.52 -7.04
C PRO A 115 4.12 -9.10 -8.52
N THR A 116 4.79 -9.84 -9.41
CA THR A 116 4.76 -9.63 -10.86
C THR A 116 3.66 -10.42 -11.55
N ALA A 117 3.18 -11.52 -10.95
CA ALA A 117 2.17 -12.40 -11.55
C ALA A 117 0.83 -11.71 -11.82
N GLU A 118 0.49 -10.67 -11.04
CA GLU A 118 -0.76 -9.92 -11.21
C GLU A 118 -0.64 -8.68 -12.12
N ARG A 119 0.55 -8.38 -12.66
CA ARG A 119 0.70 -7.22 -13.55
C ARG A 119 -0.03 -7.46 -14.86
N GLY A 120 -1.00 -6.59 -15.16
CA GLY A 120 -1.79 -6.66 -16.39
C GLY A 120 -2.97 -7.64 -16.34
N LEU A 121 -3.19 -8.34 -15.22
CA LEU A 121 -4.41 -9.12 -15.04
C LEU A 121 -5.61 -8.20 -14.78
N PRO A 122 -6.78 -8.48 -15.38
CA PRO A 122 -8.01 -7.80 -15.02
C PRO A 122 -8.35 -8.07 -13.54
N PRO A 123 -9.08 -7.18 -12.85
CA PRO A 123 -9.41 -7.32 -11.43
C PRO A 123 -9.99 -8.69 -11.04
N ASN A 124 -10.78 -9.30 -11.95
CA ASN A 124 -11.44 -10.59 -11.75
C ASN A 124 -10.54 -11.81 -11.98
N GLY A 125 -9.31 -11.61 -12.45
CA GLY A 125 -8.34 -12.68 -12.73
C GLY A 125 -7.29 -12.88 -11.64
N ARG A 126 -7.39 -12.12 -10.53
CA ARG A 126 -6.48 -12.27 -9.38
C ARG A 126 -6.89 -13.50 -8.57
N SER A 127 -5.92 -14.33 -8.19
CA SER A 127 -6.17 -15.48 -7.33
C SER A 127 -6.83 -15.01 -6.04
N ALA A 128 -8.01 -15.56 -5.73
CA ALA A 128 -8.68 -15.31 -4.46
C ALA A 128 -7.93 -16.05 -3.35
N VAL A 129 -7.09 -15.34 -2.61
CA VAL A 129 -6.46 -15.88 -1.40
C VAL A 129 -7.55 -16.19 -0.39
N THR A 130 -7.63 -17.45 0.05
CA THR A 130 -8.58 -17.89 1.08
C THR A 130 -7.87 -18.07 2.41
N VAL A 131 -8.40 -17.41 3.45
CA VAL A 131 -8.00 -17.58 4.84
C VAL A 131 -8.52 -18.90 5.41
N GLN A 132 -7.68 -19.59 6.18
CA GLN A 132 -8.00 -20.80 6.94
C GLN A 132 -8.15 -20.49 8.44
N PRO A 133 -8.91 -21.30 9.22
CA PRO A 133 -9.13 -21.07 10.65
C PRO A 133 -7.85 -20.88 11.48
N GLU A 134 -6.81 -21.65 11.16
CA GLU A 134 -5.52 -21.68 11.85
C GLU A 134 -4.50 -20.65 11.34
N ASP A 135 -4.87 -19.85 10.34
CA ASP A 135 -3.96 -18.85 9.81
C ASP A 135 -3.59 -17.81 10.87
N LEU A 136 -2.29 -17.50 10.95
CA LEU A 136 -1.80 -16.30 11.61
C LEU A 136 -1.60 -15.22 10.56
N LEU A 137 -2.43 -14.19 10.60
CA LEU A 137 -2.48 -13.11 9.61
C LEU A 137 -1.78 -11.86 10.14
N LEU A 138 -1.28 -11.04 9.23
CA LEU A 138 -0.96 -9.65 9.53
C LEU A 138 -2.13 -8.76 9.08
N ALA A 139 -2.85 -8.19 10.04
CA ALA A 139 -3.80 -7.12 9.77
C ALA A 139 -3.05 -5.81 9.59
N VAL A 140 -3.25 -5.13 8.47
CA VAL A 140 -2.66 -3.81 8.22
C VAL A 140 -3.74 -2.81 7.90
N VAL A 141 -3.75 -1.67 8.61
CA VAL A 141 -4.64 -0.54 8.36
C VAL A 141 -3.80 0.64 7.93
N HIS A 142 -3.97 1.07 6.68
CA HIS A 142 -3.31 2.28 6.20
C HIS A 142 -3.93 3.52 6.82
N GLY A 143 -3.08 4.48 7.18
CA GLY A 143 -3.46 5.69 7.85
C GLY A 143 -4.19 6.70 6.97
N TYR A 144 -4.76 7.72 7.61
CA TYR A 144 -5.32 8.87 6.93
C TYR A 144 -4.93 10.17 7.62
N GLY A 145 -4.21 11.03 6.90
CA GLY A 145 -3.79 12.34 7.39
C GLY A 145 -2.97 12.30 8.68
N VAL A 146 -3.00 13.38 9.45
CA VAL A 146 -2.16 13.55 10.65
C VAL A 146 -2.53 12.63 11.81
N ARG A 147 -3.71 12.01 11.77
CA ARG A 147 -4.17 11.04 12.77
C ARG A 147 -3.84 9.60 12.41
N GLY A 148 -3.29 9.37 11.21
CA GLY A 148 -2.88 8.04 10.76
C GLY A 148 -4.03 7.04 10.81
N TRP A 149 -3.71 5.81 11.19
CA TRP A 149 -4.65 4.70 11.31
C TRP A 149 -5.73 4.93 12.36
N ARG A 150 -5.54 5.89 13.30
CA ARG A 150 -6.53 6.26 14.32
C ARG A 150 -7.65 7.15 13.76
N ASP A 151 -7.55 7.60 12.52
CA ASP A 151 -8.60 8.37 11.86
C ASP A 151 -9.75 7.45 11.40
N GLU A 152 -11.00 7.92 11.50
CA GLU A 152 -12.17 7.14 11.07
C GLU A 152 -12.25 6.97 9.55
N ARG A 153 -11.47 7.77 8.80
CA ARG A 153 -11.35 7.72 7.35
C ARG A 153 -10.27 6.76 6.86
N ALA A 154 -9.47 6.19 7.77
CA ALA A 154 -8.55 5.10 7.47
C ALA A 154 -9.34 3.83 7.12
N ARG A 155 -9.57 3.60 5.82
CA ARG A 155 -10.42 2.49 5.30
C ARG A 155 -9.66 1.49 4.44
N GLN A 156 -8.42 1.78 4.05
CA GLN A 156 -7.61 0.85 3.26
C GLN A 156 -6.98 -0.19 4.19
N CYS A 157 -7.58 -1.38 4.22
CA CYS A 157 -7.25 -2.43 5.17
C CYS A 157 -6.93 -3.76 4.48
N TYR A 158 -5.98 -4.50 5.03
CA TYR A 158 -5.44 -5.72 4.43
C TYR A 158 -5.29 -6.82 5.49
N LEU A 159 -5.55 -8.06 5.08
CA LEU A 159 -5.21 -9.27 5.83
C LEU A 159 -4.20 -10.06 5.03
N VAL A 160 -2.99 -10.19 5.56
CA VAL A 160 -1.86 -10.73 4.79
C VAL A 160 -1.41 -12.05 5.41
N ARG A 161 -1.55 -13.15 4.66
CA ARG A 161 -1.00 -14.46 5.00
C ARG A 161 0.52 -14.44 4.85
N HIS A 162 1.20 -15.27 5.63
CA HIS A 162 2.65 -15.45 5.59
C HIS A 162 3.47 -14.16 5.80
N ALA A 163 2.90 -13.20 6.54
CA ALA A 163 3.50 -11.90 6.82
C ALA A 163 3.80 -11.69 8.32
N THR A 164 3.80 -12.76 9.11
CA THR A 164 4.05 -12.78 10.55
C THR A 164 5.17 -13.76 10.88
N GLY A 165 5.82 -13.56 12.03
CA GLY A 165 6.90 -14.41 12.52
C GLY A 165 8.01 -13.60 13.18
N PRO A 166 8.87 -14.20 14.02
CA PRO A 166 9.98 -13.52 14.67
C PRO A 166 11.20 -13.31 13.73
N PRO A 167 11.98 -12.23 13.88
CA PRO A 167 11.64 -11.04 14.67
C PRO A 167 10.42 -10.36 14.06
N PHE A 168 9.63 -9.63 14.85
CA PHE A 168 8.50 -8.85 14.37
C PHE A 168 8.77 -7.38 14.66
N GLU A 169 9.41 -6.69 13.70
CA GLU A 169 9.97 -5.34 13.90
C GLU A 169 9.72 -4.44 12.69
N ALA A 170 9.23 -3.23 12.92
CA ALA A 170 9.16 -2.20 11.88
C ALA A 170 10.53 -1.52 11.71
N ARG A 171 10.94 -1.31 10.46
CA ARG A 171 12.18 -0.62 10.11
C ARG A 171 11.95 0.44 9.04
N PRO A 172 12.59 1.61 9.15
CA PRO A 172 12.59 2.60 8.08
C PRO A 172 13.09 1.99 6.78
N ARG A 173 12.39 2.25 5.66
CA ARG A 173 12.81 1.70 4.36
C ARG A 173 14.25 2.04 3.99
N THR A 174 14.73 3.20 4.46
CA THR A 174 16.07 3.72 4.22
C THR A 174 17.19 2.80 4.71
N GLU A 175 16.91 1.98 5.73
CA GLU A 175 17.88 0.99 6.23
C GLU A 175 18.14 -0.13 5.21
N LEU A 176 17.13 -0.51 4.42
CA LEU A 176 17.25 -1.57 3.42
C LEU A 176 17.53 -1.07 2.00
N LEU A 177 17.35 0.23 1.71
CA LEU A 177 17.52 0.79 0.35
C LEU A 177 18.85 0.41 -0.31
N ARG A 178 19.96 0.45 0.44
CA ARG A 178 21.29 0.09 -0.12
C ARG A 178 21.38 -1.37 -0.51
N TYR A 179 20.69 -2.23 0.23
CA TYR A 179 20.65 -3.67 -0.02
C TYR A 179 19.76 -3.97 -1.23
N VAL A 180 18.51 -3.49 -1.25
CA VAL A 180 17.55 -3.81 -2.33
C VAL A 180 18.03 -3.31 -3.70
N ARG A 181 18.70 -2.16 -3.77
CA ARG A 181 19.28 -1.59 -5.00
C ARG A 181 20.31 -2.47 -5.69
N ARG A 182 20.83 -3.49 -5.00
CA ARG A 182 21.83 -4.43 -5.52
C ARG A 182 21.22 -5.76 -5.94
N LEU A 183 19.93 -5.94 -5.73
CA LEU A 183 19.26 -7.19 -6.04
C LEU A 183 18.82 -7.26 -7.51
N PRO A 184 18.88 -8.46 -8.12
CA PRO A 184 18.12 -8.70 -9.33
C PRO A 184 16.63 -8.51 -9.02
N ASN A 185 15.92 -7.77 -9.88
CA ASN A 185 14.51 -7.40 -9.68
C ASN A 185 14.27 -6.57 -8.39
N GLU A 186 15.11 -5.56 -8.14
CA GLU A 186 15.04 -4.60 -7.03
C GLU A 186 13.61 -4.38 -6.50
N PRO A 187 13.27 -4.91 -5.31
CA PRO A 187 12.00 -4.66 -4.67
C PRO A 187 11.82 -3.16 -4.47
N ARG A 188 10.75 -2.60 -5.04
CA ARG A 188 10.43 -1.19 -4.84
C ARG A 188 9.81 -0.98 -3.47
N LEU A 189 10.59 -0.45 -2.52
CA LEU A 189 10.13 -0.13 -1.17
C LEU A 189 9.41 1.22 -1.16
N MET A 190 8.08 1.20 -1.21
CA MET A 190 7.27 2.43 -1.19
C MET A 190 7.24 3.10 0.18
N GLY A 191 7.10 2.31 1.25
CA GLY A 191 7.15 2.75 2.63
C GLY A 191 8.09 1.89 3.47
N ASP A 192 8.00 2.07 4.78
CA ASP A 192 8.67 1.27 5.81
C ASP A 192 8.38 -0.22 5.66
N VAL A 193 9.25 -1.04 6.25
CA VAL A 193 9.20 -2.49 6.12
C VAL A 193 8.98 -3.15 7.47
N ILE A 194 8.47 -4.37 7.45
CA ILE A 194 8.32 -5.20 8.65
C ILE A 194 9.26 -6.39 8.52
N LEU A 195 10.30 -6.45 9.32
CA LEU A 195 11.16 -7.63 9.40
C LEU A 195 10.33 -8.78 9.96
N VAL A 196 10.32 -9.90 9.24
CA VAL A 196 9.71 -11.18 9.65
C VAL A 196 10.45 -12.34 8.99
N SER A 197 10.57 -13.45 9.71
CA SER A 197 11.14 -14.68 9.14
C SER A 197 10.06 -15.60 8.58
N ALA A 198 10.30 -16.13 7.38
CA ALA A 198 9.55 -17.25 6.85
C ALA A 198 10.22 -18.56 7.30
N GLY A 199 9.75 -19.11 8.44
CA GLY A 199 10.41 -20.24 9.08
C GLY A 199 11.82 -19.85 9.56
N ARG A 200 12.86 -20.44 8.97
CA ARG A 200 14.27 -20.12 9.31
C ARG A 200 14.90 -19.06 8.39
N THR A 201 14.16 -18.56 7.41
CA THR A 201 14.70 -17.59 6.45
C THR A 201 14.32 -16.19 6.91
N PRO A 202 15.28 -15.34 7.33
CA PRO A 202 14.99 -13.95 7.65
C PRO A 202 14.55 -13.21 6.40
N GLY A 203 13.67 -12.24 6.55
CA GLY A 203 13.16 -11.45 5.44
C GLY A 203 12.43 -10.21 5.93
N PHE A 204 11.71 -9.59 5.02
CA PHE A 204 10.88 -8.43 5.32
C PHE A 204 9.62 -8.41 4.45
N VAL A 205 8.53 -7.95 5.03
CA VAL A 205 7.28 -7.60 4.34
C VAL A 205 7.35 -6.13 3.94
N TYR A 206 6.92 -5.82 2.72
CA TYR A 206 6.94 -4.46 2.18
C TYR A 206 5.72 -4.20 1.27
N TRP A 207 5.35 -2.93 1.16
CA TRP A 207 4.35 -2.47 0.21
C TRP A 207 4.94 -2.27 -1.18
N THR A 208 4.38 -2.96 -2.17
CA THR A 208 4.79 -2.89 -3.59
C THR A 208 4.21 -1.69 -4.35
N GLY A 209 3.26 -0.98 -3.74
CA GLY A 209 2.37 -0.03 -4.42
C GLY A 209 0.96 -0.57 -4.71
N ALA A 210 0.76 -1.88 -4.60
CA ALA A 210 -0.55 -2.52 -4.83
C ALA A 210 -0.90 -3.61 -3.82
N ARG A 211 0.12 -4.29 -3.27
CA ARG A 211 0.00 -5.37 -2.29
C ARG A 211 1.18 -5.44 -1.34
N TYR A 212 1.00 -6.15 -0.23
CA TYR A 212 2.09 -6.60 0.62
C TYR A 212 2.76 -7.85 0.03
N SER A 213 4.08 -7.87 0.06
CA SER A 213 4.90 -9.00 -0.39
C SER A 213 6.05 -9.22 0.58
N TRP A 214 6.53 -10.45 0.67
CA TRP A 214 7.68 -10.82 1.49
C TRP A 214 8.91 -11.04 0.60
N HIS A 215 10.05 -10.52 1.03
CA HIS A 215 11.32 -10.72 0.37
C HIS A 215 12.36 -11.30 1.35
N PRO A 216 13.14 -12.33 0.96
CA PRO A 216 14.18 -12.87 1.81
C PRO A 216 15.32 -11.86 2.01
N LEU A 217 15.89 -11.82 3.21
CA LEU A 217 17.20 -11.22 3.45
C LEU A 217 18.28 -12.26 3.14
N PRO A 218 19.49 -11.85 2.71
CA PRO A 218 20.57 -12.80 2.49
C PRO A 218 20.95 -13.41 3.83
N SER A 219 21.34 -14.69 3.82
CA SER A 219 21.82 -15.40 5.02
C SER A 219 23.05 -14.77 5.71
N ARG A 220 23.66 -13.73 5.09
CA ARG A 220 24.78 -12.95 5.61
C ARG A 220 24.42 -11.53 6.08
N ALA A 221 23.16 -11.11 6.01
CA ALA A 221 22.71 -9.91 6.69
C ALA A 221 22.49 -10.23 8.18
N HIS A 222 23.57 -10.52 8.90
CA HIS A 222 23.56 -10.28 10.34
C HIS A 222 23.35 -8.78 10.54
N PRO A 223 22.53 -8.38 11.52
CA PRO A 223 22.35 -6.97 11.83
C PRO A 223 23.72 -6.38 12.12
N ILE A 224 24.00 -5.23 11.51
CA ILE A 224 24.95 -4.30 12.08
C ILE A 224 24.33 -3.92 13.44
N ALA A 225 24.79 -4.59 14.49
CA ALA A 225 24.58 -4.16 15.87
C ALA A 225 25.61 -3.04 16.18
N PRO A 226 25.34 -2.21 17.19
CA PRO A 226 25.47 -0.74 17.17
C PRO A 226 26.87 -0.18 16.88
#